data_AF-A0A517ZS02-F1
#
_entry.id   AF-A0A517ZS02-F1
#
_cell.length_a   1.000
_cell.length_b   1.000
_cell.length_c   1.000
_cell.angle_alpha   90.00
_cell.angle_beta   90.00
_cell.angle_gamma   90.00
#
_symmetry.space_group_name_H-M   'P 1'
#
loop_
_entity.id
_entity.type
_entity.pdbx_description
1 polymer ?
#
loop_
_entity_poly.entity_id
_entity_poly.type
_entity_poly.pdbx_seq_one_letter_code
_entity_poly.pdbx_strand_id
1 'polypeptide(L)'
;MKHPAWLVEAKQHWEDDRGYDAGRLICEHISPQVQPLWGGRILCFMMQRAKVSDPVLDCVKRLSMTPSEWGNGHDVFTKVREVTLQHDKLSKESSADETLSWILAVAEQTAKVSYNATFPQDEFDDDSAAWIIACLRGFASVMNEYCFYEEAWQVACDGVELS
;
A
#
# COMPACT_ATOMS: atom_id res chain seq x y z
N MET A 1 -0.42 -6.70 25.88
CA MET A 1 -1.72 -6.10 25.51
C MET A 1 -2.45 -7.14 24.67
N LYS A 2 -3.75 -7.42 24.90
CA LYS A 2 -4.47 -8.35 24.01
C LYS A 2 -4.88 -7.57 22.76
N HIS A 3 -4.58 -8.10 21.58
CA HIS A 3 -5.08 -7.53 20.32
C HIS A 3 -6.61 -7.66 20.26
N PRO A 4 -7.33 -6.72 19.63
CA PRO A 4 -8.76 -6.86 19.39
C PRO A 4 -9.04 -8.05 18.47
N ALA A 5 -10.25 -8.62 18.57
CA ALA A 5 -10.63 -9.82 17.81
C ALA A 5 -10.49 -9.66 16.29
N TRP A 6 -10.85 -8.48 15.75
CA TRP A 6 -10.75 -8.19 14.31
C TRP A 6 -9.30 -8.23 13.81
N LEU A 7 -8.32 -7.84 14.64
CA LEU A 7 -6.91 -7.84 14.24
C LEU A 7 -6.33 -9.25 14.24
N VAL A 8 -6.83 -10.12 15.14
CA VAL A 8 -6.51 -11.56 15.12
C VAL A 8 -7.08 -12.20 13.86
N GLU A 9 -8.31 -11.86 13.49
CA GLU A 9 -8.95 -12.33 12.24
C GLU A 9 -8.20 -11.81 11.00
N ALA A 10 -7.82 -10.54 10.98
CA ALA A 10 -7.01 -9.97 9.90
C ALA A 10 -5.65 -10.66 9.77
N LYS A 11 -4.98 -11.01 10.88
CA LYS A 11 -3.73 -11.80 10.85
C LYS A 11 -3.96 -13.19 10.27
N GLN A 12 -5.08 -13.85 10.62
CA GLN A 12 -5.40 -15.16 10.03
C GLN A 12 -5.59 -15.06 8.51
N HIS A 13 -6.31 -14.04 8.03
CA HIS A 13 -6.44 -13.78 6.59
C HIS A 13 -5.07 -13.54 5.93
N TRP A 14 -4.20 -12.76 6.57
CA TRP A 14 -2.84 -12.54 6.10
C TRP A 14 -2.07 -13.87 5.96
N GLU A 15 -2.04 -14.69 7.01
CA GLU A 15 -1.40 -16.02 7.04
C GLU A 15 -1.94 -16.97 5.97
N ASP A 16 -3.24 -16.90 5.67
CA ASP A 16 -3.91 -17.73 4.67
C ASP A 16 -3.74 -17.23 3.22
N ASP A 17 -2.83 -16.29 2.97
CA ASP A 17 -2.63 -15.64 1.65
C ASP A 17 -3.85 -14.87 1.14
N ARG A 18 -4.71 -14.40 2.06
CA ARG A 18 -5.91 -13.60 1.78
C ARG A 18 -5.67 -12.13 2.15
N GLY A 19 -4.62 -11.54 1.55
CA GLY A 19 -4.18 -10.18 1.86
C GLY A 19 -5.27 -9.11 1.67
N TYR A 20 -6.15 -9.26 0.68
CA TYR A 20 -7.28 -8.34 0.48
C TYR A 20 -8.26 -8.37 1.66
N ASP A 21 -8.66 -9.57 2.13
CA ASP A 21 -9.58 -9.72 3.25
C ASP A 21 -8.99 -9.13 4.55
N ALA A 22 -7.69 -9.35 4.78
CA ALA A 22 -6.96 -8.74 5.88
C ALA A 22 -6.97 -7.20 5.78
N GLY A 23 -6.72 -6.68 4.58
CA GLY A 23 -6.78 -5.25 4.27
C GLY A 23 -8.16 -4.65 4.56
N ARG A 24 -9.24 -5.32 4.13
CA ARG A 24 -10.62 -4.87 4.37
C ARG A 24 -10.91 -4.72 5.87
N LEU A 25 -10.58 -5.74 6.68
CA LEU A 25 -10.77 -5.69 8.13
C LEU A 25 -9.99 -4.55 8.80
N ILE A 26 -8.75 -4.30 8.36
CA ILE A 26 -7.95 -3.18 8.85
C ILE A 26 -8.60 -1.84 8.45
N CYS A 27 -9.03 -1.72 7.18
CA CYS A 27 -9.62 -0.51 6.62
C CYS A 27 -10.94 -0.10 7.29
N GLU A 28 -11.74 -1.07 7.75
CA GLU A 28 -12.94 -0.82 8.56
C GLU A 28 -12.63 -0.12 9.90
N HIS A 29 -11.39 -0.21 10.38
CA HIS A 29 -10.96 0.31 11.68
C HIS A 29 -9.96 1.47 11.58
N ILE A 30 -9.61 1.95 10.38
CA ILE A 30 -8.82 3.17 10.17
C ILE A 30 -9.64 4.23 9.46
N SER A 31 -9.58 5.47 9.94
CA SER A 31 -10.31 6.56 9.30
C SER A 31 -9.74 6.87 7.91
N PRO A 32 -10.56 7.33 6.96
CA PRO A 32 -10.09 7.73 5.63
C PRO A 32 -8.96 8.77 5.66
N GLN A 33 -8.89 9.62 6.69
CA GLN A 33 -7.83 10.62 6.85
C GLN A 33 -6.48 10.03 7.30
N VAL A 34 -6.47 8.80 7.83
CA VAL A 34 -5.25 8.09 8.25
C VAL A 34 -4.70 7.21 7.13
N GLN A 35 -5.56 6.69 6.25
CA GLN A 35 -5.19 5.80 5.14
C GLN A 35 -4.05 6.32 4.25
N PRO A 36 -3.95 7.63 3.89
CA PRO A 36 -2.85 8.13 3.08
C PRO A 36 -1.50 7.92 3.75
N LEU A 37 -1.35 8.37 5.00
CA LEU A 37 -0.11 8.22 5.76
C LEU A 37 0.24 6.74 5.98
N TRP A 38 -0.76 5.91 6.24
CA TRP A 38 -0.61 4.47 6.40
C TRP A 38 -0.07 3.80 5.12
N GLY A 39 -0.70 4.06 3.97
CA GLY A 39 -0.22 3.57 2.67
C GLY A 39 1.19 4.06 2.34
N GLY A 40 1.48 5.33 2.63
CA GLY A 40 2.81 5.93 2.46
C GLY A 40 3.91 5.25 3.27
N ARG A 41 3.62 4.83 4.51
CA ARG A 41 4.57 4.08 5.35
C ARG A 41 4.86 2.70 4.78
N ILE A 42 3.82 1.99 4.33
CA ILE A 42 3.96 0.68 3.68
C ILE A 42 4.79 0.80 2.40
N LEU A 43 4.51 1.82 1.57
CA LEU A 43 5.30 2.11 0.37
C LEU A 43 6.78 2.36 0.71
N CYS A 44 7.06 3.20 1.71
CA CYS A 44 8.44 3.48 2.15
C CYS A 44 9.17 2.20 2.58
N PHE A 45 8.49 1.35 3.35
CA PHE A 45 9.05 0.08 3.80
C PHE A 45 9.44 -0.82 2.62
N MET A 46 8.55 -0.98 1.63
CA MET A 46 8.82 -1.80 0.45
C MET A 46 9.97 -1.23 -0.39
N MET A 47 10.00 0.08 -0.62
CA MET A 47 11.08 0.76 -1.35
C MET A 47 12.44 0.55 -0.67
N GLN A 48 12.49 0.72 0.66
CA GLN A 48 13.71 0.50 1.44
C GLN A 48 14.18 -0.94 1.35
N ARG A 49 13.25 -1.90 1.46
CA ARG A 49 13.56 -3.32 1.39
C ARG A 49 14.13 -3.73 0.03
N ALA A 50 13.49 -3.27 -1.04
CA ALA A 50 13.89 -3.56 -2.41
C ALA A 50 15.05 -2.69 -2.91
N LYS A 51 15.47 -1.67 -2.14
CA LYS A 51 16.46 -0.65 -2.53
C LYS A 51 16.08 0.07 -3.82
N VAL A 52 14.77 0.29 -4.02
CA VAL A 52 14.23 1.03 -5.17
C VAL A 52 14.21 2.52 -4.85
N SER A 53 14.67 3.32 -5.80
CA SER A 53 14.58 4.78 -5.78
C SER A 53 14.06 5.22 -7.14
N ASP A 54 12.90 5.88 -7.14
CA ASP A 54 12.25 6.38 -8.33
C ASP A 54 11.57 7.73 -8.01
N PRO A 55 11.76 8.78 -8.83
CA PRO A 55 11.18 10.10 -8.57
C PRO A 55 9.64 10.11 -8.46
N VAL A 56 8.95 9.23 -9.16
CA VAL A 56 7.49 9.12 -9.10
C VAL A 56 7.07 8.48 -7.78
N LEU A 57 7.78 7.47 -7.29
CA LEU A 57 7.53 6.88 -5.97
C LEU A 57 7.80 7.89 -4.84
N ASP A 58 8.84 8.71 -4.97
CA ASP A 58 9.11 9.82 -4.03
C ASP A 58 7.98 10.87 -4.03
N CYS A 59 7.36 11.12 -5.20
CA CYS A 59 6.19 11.99 -5.27
C CYS A 59 5.00 11.41 -4.50
N VAL A 60 4.72 10.11 -4.62
CA VAL A 60 3.64 9.43 -3.88
C VAL A 60 3.92 9.46 -2.38
N LYS A 61 5.16 9.19 -1.97
CA LYS A 61 5.58 9.34 -0.58
C LYS A 61 5.29 10.73 -0.05
N ARG A 62 5.72 11.79 -0.74
CA ARG A 62 5.45 13.18 -0.33
C ARG A 62 3.96 13.48 -0.25
N LEU A 63 3.19 13.07 -1.27
CA LEU A 63 1.73 13.21 -1.32
C LEU A 63 1.08 12.62 -0.06
N SER A 64 1.42 11.37 0.25
CA SER A 64 0.84 10.62 1.38
C SER A 64 1.03 11.29 2.75
N MET A 65 2.12 12.06 2.91
CA MET A 65 2.50 12.73 4.16
C MET A 65 2.02 14.19 4.23
N THR A 66 1.44 14.73 3.15
CA THR A 66 1.17 16.17 3.02
C THR A 66 -0.31 16.40 2.70
N PRO A 67 -1.19 16.56 3.71
CA PRO A 67 -2.64 16.71 3.48
C PRO A 67 -3.03 17.84 2.53
N SER A 68 -2.27 18.94 2.52
CA SER A 68 -2.51 20.06 1.58
C SER A 68 -2.24 19.71 0.12
N GLU A 69 -1.58 18.58 -0.17
CA GLU A 69 -1.29 18.11 -1.52
C GLU A 69 -2.22 16.99 -1.98
N TRP A 70 -3.05 16.41 -1.12
CA TRP A 70 -3.90 15.25 -1.42
C TRP A 70 -4.81 15.44 -2.64
N GLY A 71 -5.26 16.67 -2.89
CA GLY A 71 -6.05 17.01 -4.09
C GLY A 71 -5.31 16.78 -5.42
N ASN A 72 -3.99 16.64 -5.40
CA ASN A 72 -3.17 16.29 -6.56
C ASN A 72 -3.08 14.78 -6.81
N GLY A 73 -3.83 13.95 -6.06
CA GLY A 73 -3.71 12.50 -6.12
C GLY A 73 -4.00 11.90 -7.50
N HIS A 74 -4.92 12.46 -8.28
CA HIS A 74 -5.15 12.06 -9.69
C HIS A 74 -3.92 12.25 -10.58
N ASP A 75 -3.26 13.41 -10.49
CA ASP A 75 -2.07 13.71 -11.29
C ASP A 75 -0.91 12.78 -10.91
N VAL A 76 -0.76 12.50 -9.61
CA VAL A 76 0.28 11.58 -9.12
C VAL A 76 -0.05 10.14 -9.53
N PHE A 77 -1.30 9.70 -9.40
CA PHE A 77 -1.75 8.39 -9.87
C PHE A 77 -1.47 8.20 -11.36
N THR A 78 -1.76 9.20 -12.19
CA THR A 78 -1.49 9.17 -13.63
C THR A 78 -0.01 8.92 -13.92
N LYS A 79 0.89 9.63 -13.23
CA LYS A 79 2.34 9.43 -13.38
C LYS A 79 2.79 8.03 -12.95
N VAL A 80 2.26 7.51 -11.84
CA VAL A 80 2.55 6.13 -11.42
C VAL A 80 2.08 5.17 -12.50
N ARG A 81 0.86 5.34 -13.02
CA ARG A 81 0.28 4.47 -14.04
C ARG A 81 1.09 4.46 -15.33
N GLU A 82 1.64 5.61 -15.74
CA GLU A 82 2.56 5.69 -16.88
C GLU A 82 3.82 4.84 -16.67
N VAL A 83 4.42 4.91 -15.48
CA VAL A 83 5.58 4.08 -15.10
C VAL A 83 5.19 2.59 -15.07
N THR A 84 4.05 2.25 -14.45
CA THR A 84 3.52 0.88 -14.43
C THR A 84 3.37 0.31 -15.83
N LEU A 85 2.74 1.05 -16.74
CA LEU A 85 2.54 0.59 -18.12
C LEU A 85 3.86 0.48 -18.91
N GLN A 86 4.86 1.30 -18.60
CA GLN A 86 6.19 1.16 -19.19
C GLN A 86 6.91 -0.07 -18.66
N HIS A 87 6.82 -0.31 -17.34
CA HIS A 87 7.36 -1.50 -16.69
C HIS A 87 6.75 -2.77 -17.26
N ASP A 88 5.42 -2.85 -17.36
CA ASP A 88 4.70 -4.00 -17.92
C ASP A 88 5.14 -4.34 -19.36
N LYS A 89 5.44 -3.33 -20.17
CA LYS A 89 5.91 -3.51 -21.56
C LYS A 89 7.34 -4.02 -21.64
N LEU A 90 8.18 -3.70 -20.66
CA LEU A 90 9.62 -3.99 -20.65
C LEU A 90 9.99 -5.16 -19.75
N SER A 91 9.06 -5.60 -18.90
CA SER A 91 9.24 -6.68 -17.92
C SER A 91 9.75 -7.96 -18.58
N LYS A 92 10.69 -8.62 -17.91
CA LYS A 92 11.34 -9.85 -18.39
C LYS A 92 11.00 -11.07 -17.51
N GLU A 93 9.92 -10.98 -16.73
CA GLU A 93 9.49 -12.02 -15.78
C GLU A 93 10.58 -12.38 -14.75
N SER A 94 11.38 -11.40 -14.30
CA SER A 94 12.34 -11.60 -13.21
C SER A 94 11.73 -11.28 -11.84
N SER A 95 12.30 -11.82 -10.76
CA SER A 95 11.86 -11.50 -9.40
C SER A 95 12.01 -10.01 -9.06
N ALA A 96 13.01 -9.33 -9.63
CA ALA A 96 13.15 -7.88 -9.51
C ALA A 96 12.01 -7.13 -10.21
N ASP A 97 11.56 -7.62 -11.37
CA ASP A 97 10.42 -7.06 -12.08
C ASP A 97 9.12 -7.27 -11.30
N GLU A 98 8.94 -8.43 -10.68
CA GLU A 98 7.79 -8.73 -9.84
C GLU A 98 7.77 -7.86 -8.57
N THR A 99 8.93 -7.68 -7.94
CA THR A 99 9.13 -6.80 -6.78
C THR A 99 8.71 -5.36 -7.10
N LEU A 100 9.17 -4.82 -8.24
CA LEU A 100 8.80 -3.47 -8.67
C LEU A 100 7.30 -3.35 -8.99
N SER A 101 6.69 -4.40 -9.56
CA SER A 101 5.26 -4.42 -9.86
C SER A 101 4.42 -4.24 -8.60
N TRP A 102 4.78 -4.93 -7.51
CA TRP A 102 4.09 -4.77 -6.23
C TRP A 102 4.29 -3.37 -5.60
N ILE A 103 5.49 -2.79 -5.72
CA ILE A 103 5.76 -1.43 -5.24
C ILE A 103 4.91 -0.41 -6.01
N LEU A 104 4.86 -0.53 -7.34
CA LEU A 104 4.05 0.34 -8.18
C LEU A 104 2.56 0.20 -7.86
N ALA A 105 2.08 -1.03 -7.63
CA ALA A 105 0.69 -1.27 -7.21
C ALA A 105 0.36 -0.57 -5.88
N VAL A 106 1.21 -0.69 -4.85
CA VAL A 106 1.02 0.05 -3.59
C VAL A 106 1.07 1.57 -3.81
N ALA A 107 1.94 2.05 -4.68
CA ALA A 107 2.03 3.47 -5.01
C ALA A 107 0.75 3.99 -5.68
N GLU A 108 0.17 3.22 -6.62
CA GLU A 108 -1.12 3.54 -7.23
C GLU A 108 -2.23 3.63 -6.17
N GLN A 109 -2.38 2.60 -5.33
CA GLN A 109 -3.41 2.59 -4.28
C GLN A 109 -3.20 3.72 -3.26
N THR A 110 -1.95 4.02 -2.90
CA THR A 110 -1.62 5.12 -1.98
C THR A 110 -2.04 6.48 -2.55
N ALA A 111 -1.84 6.70 -3.85
CA ALA A 111 -2.30 7.93 -4.52
C ALA A 111 -3.84 8.03 -4.52
N LYS A 112 -4.54 6.91 -4.78
CA LYS A 112 -6.01 6.85 -4.73
C LYS A 112 -6.57 7.20 -3.35
N VAL A 113 -6.10 6.52 -2.30
CA VAL A 113 -6.60 6.79 -0.92
C VAL A 113 -6.24 8.20 -0.45
N SER A 114 -5.10 8.76 -0.89
CA SER A 114 -4.75 10.17 -0.65
C SER A 114 -5.80 11.10 -1.26
N TYR A 115 -6.18 10.87 -2.52
CA TYR A 115 -7.19 11.68 -3.19
C TYR A 115 -8.57 11.56 -2.53
N ASN A 116 -9.02 10.34 -2.26
CA ASN A 116 -10.33 10.08 -1.66
C ASN A 116 -10.50 10.71 -0.27
N ALA A 117 -9.39 10.87 0.49
CA ALA A 117 -9.40 11.56 1.78
C ALA A 117 -9.76 13.07 1.69
N THR A 118 -9.84 13.65 0.49
CA THR A 118 -10.24 15.05 0.25
C THR A 118 -11.74 15.27 0.03
N PHE A 119 -12.55 14.20 0.01
CA PHE A 119 -13.96 14.23 -0.40
C PHE A 119 -14.18 14.77 -1.83
N PRO A 120 -13.53 14.17 -2.85
CA PRO A 120 -13.67 14.59 -4.24
C PRO A 120 -15.05 14.24 -4.83
N GLN A 121 -15.40 14.85 -5.97
CA GLN A 121 -16.64 14.50 -6.69
C GLN A 121 -16.50 13.24 -7.56
N ASP A 122 -15.27 12.91 -7.93
CA ASP A 122 -14.86 11.82 -8.81
C ASP A 122 -13.87 10.91 -8.08
N GLU A 123 -14.35 10.33 -6.98
CA GLU A 123 -13.57 9.40 -6.15
C GLU A 123 -13.11 8.16 -6.91
N PHE A 124 -11.96 7.63 -6.50
CA PHE A 124 -11.53 6.29 -6.87
C PHE A 124 -12.29 5.22 -6.07
N ASP A 125 -12.12 3.96 -6.45
CA ASP A 125 -12.68 2.78 -5.77
C ASP A 125 -12.47 2.83 -4.25
N ASP A 126 -13.52 2.58 -3.48
CA ASP A 126 -13.55 2.65 -2.01
C ASP A 126 -12.69 1.57 -1.34
N ASP A 127 -12.42 0.47 -2.04
CA ASP A 127 -11.62 -0.65 -1.58
C ASP A 127 -10.10 -0.50 -1.84
N SER A 128 -9.67 0.63 -2.40
CA SER A 128 -8.25 0.89 -2.72
C SER A 128 -7.32 0.68 -1.52
N ALA A 129 -7.77 1.00 -0.31
CA ALA A 129 -7.00 0.81 0.91
C ALA A 129 -6.78 -0.69 1.24
N ALA A 130 -7.75 -1.56 0.96
CA ALA A 130 -7.60 -3.00 1.18
C ALA A 130 -6.56 -3.61 0.23
N TRP A 131 -6.49 -3.09 -1.00
CA TRP A 131 -5.49 -3.50 -2.00
C TRP A 131 -4.05 -3.18 -1.59
N ILE A 132 -3.81 -2.18 -0.73
CA ILE A 132 -2.47 -1.91 -0.19
C ILE A 132 -1.93 -3.13 0.56
N ILE A 133 -2.76 -3.78 1.39
CA ILE A 133 -2.36 -4.99 2.13
C ILE A 133 -2.26 -6.20 1.22
N ALA A 134 -3.15 -6.33 0.24
CA ALA A 134 -3.03 -7.39 -0.77
C ALA A 134 -1.68 -7.31 -1.51
N CYS A 135 -1.26 -6.10 -1.91
CA CYS A 135 0.00 -5.89 -2.62
C CYS A 135 1.22 -6.10 -1.70
N LEU A 136 1.16 -5.66 -0.43
CA LEU A 136 2.20 -5.95 0.55
C LEU A 136 2.35 -7.46 0.80
N ARG A 137 1.23 -8.20 0.83
CA ARG A 137 1.21 -9.66 0.97
C ARG A 137 1.88 -10.33 -0.23
N GLY A 138 1.57 -9.88 -1.44
CA GLY A 138 2.22 -10.34 -2.67
C GLY A 138 3.72 -10.07 -2.66
N PHE A 139 4.13 -8.85 -2.29
CA PHE A 139 5.54 -8.49 -2.14
C PHE A 139 6.27 -9.40 -1.14
N ALA A 140 5.66 -9.70 0.01
CA ALA A 140 6.24 -10.58 1.01
C ALA A 140 6.43 -12.03 0.50
N SER A 141 5.52 -12.54 -0.34
CA SER A 141 5.69 -13.83 -1.01
C SER A 141 6.91 -13.84 -1.93
N VAL A 142 7.13 -12.77 -2.70
CA VAL A 142 8.26 -12.68 -3.65
C VAL A 142 9.60 -12.62 -2.94
N MET A 143 9.68 -11.88 -1.84
CA MET A 143 10.92 -11.77 -1.05
C MET A 143 11.31 -13.11 -0.42
N ASN A 144 10.35 -13.98 -0.10
CA ASN A 144 10.55 -15.34 0.43
C ASN A 144 11.51 -15.43 1.64
N GLU A 145 11.53 -14.39 2.48
CA GLU A 145 12.31 -14.34 3.71
C GLU A 145 11.37 -14.42 4.92
N TYR A 146 11.45 -15.48 5.74
CA TYR A 146 10.50 -15.69 6.84
C TYR A 146 10.42 -14.51 7.81
N CYS A 147 11.55 -13.90 8.17
CA CYS A 147 11.57 -12.72 9.05
C CYS A 147 10.87 -11.51 8.43
N PHE A 148 10.89 -11.41 7.09
CA PHE A 148 10.27 -10.29 6.38
C PHE A 148 8.74 -10.35 6.43
N TYR A 149 8.16 -11.54 6.50
CA TYR A 149 6.71 -11.72 6.55
C TYR A 149 6.10 -11.10 7.82
N GLU A 150 6.77 -11.26 8.96
CA GLU A 150 6.36 -10.66 10.22
C GLU A 150 6.62 -9.16 10.26
N GLU A 151 7.73 -8.68 9.70
CA GLU A 151 8.00 -7.24 9.56
C GLU A 151 6.95 -6.55 8.68
N ALA A 152 6.56 -7.19 7.57
CA ALA A 152 5.50 -6.71 6.69
C ALA A 152 4.14 -6.65 7.41
N TRP A 153 3.82 -7.65 8.22
CA TRP A 153 2.62 -7.60 9.04
C TRP A 153 2.69 -6.49 10.11
N GLN A 154 3.84 -6.29 10.74
CA GLN A 154 4.02 -5.24 11.73
C GLN A 154 3.80 -3.85 11.12
N VAL A 155 4.37 -3.57 9.94
CA VAL A 155 4.15 -2.27 9.29
C VAL A 155 2.70 -2.07 8.85
N ALA A 156 1.98 -3.14 8.49
CA ALA A 156 0.55 -3.07 8.18
C ALA A 156 -0.29 -2.67 9.40
N CYS A 157 0.13 -3.08 10.61
CA CYS A 157 -0.53 -2.74 11.87
C CYS A 157 -0.07 -1.39 12.43
N ASP A 158 1.12 -0.92 12.09
CA ASP A 158 1.69 0.32 12.61
C ASP A 158 0.93 1.55 12.11
N GLY A 159 0.23 2.23 13.01
CA GLY A 159 -0.62 3.38 12.70
C GLY A 159 -2.11 3.05 12.62
N VAL A 160 -2.49 1.79 12.81
CA VAL A 160 -3.84 1.44 13.24
C VAL A 160 -3.93 1.77 14.73
N GLU A 161 -4.20 3.03 15.06
CA GLU A 161 -4.50 3.39 16.45
C GLU A 161 -5.68 2.52 16.90
N LEU A 162 -5.42 1.62 17.84
CA LEU A 162 -6.43 0.80 18.51
C LEU A 162 -7.27 1.77 19.37
N SER A 163 -8.20 2.48 18.76
CA SER A 163 -9.18 3.33 19.44
C SER A 163 -10.07 2.50 20.36
#